data_AF-A0A372R3F8-F1
#
_entry.id   AF-A0A372R3F8-F1
#
_cell.length_a   1.000
_cell.length_b   1.000
_cell.length_c   1.000
_cell.angle_alpha   90.00
_cell.angle_beta   90.00
_cell.angle_gamma   90.00
#
_symmetry.space_group_name_H-M   'P 1'
#
loop_
_entity.id
_entity.type
_entity.pdbx_description
1 polymer ?
#
loop_
_entity_poly.entity_id
_entity_poly.type
_entity_poly.pdbx_seq_one_letter_code
_entity_poly.pdbx_strand_id
1 'polypeptide(L)'
;MDGSSSQSGSTFSDAFSSLIEINNSVSYKPASNSILLKLEEDGFITPDEKAKELIKELTGIKYLFNLKLLFEDLQNEFSNQVLIDALIVLANPAPLNLYYSKESVARLELHLRTLIAILERICFSPIRLTKDLRDKIYNSLAKFAEIHRKTTQVIEEGLENNFRSNFDQFNQQKDDKTDEKIAKKRNYNIDFLLIHLRDTLHSLRDDETRFQEFIRRIRDLLKTALNITPGILTITGVNLPNDNCSILLMLNQVRQSLSFKYPVASYYMDWRIMLIIQHNLFIWTECSEKIINKKLGEMVLMEFIWGFLEREWINTTNKSILDSQPKFDEVSNKVNKALKNTGNYLNDLSGNEPIALPYTLWFGLLDLAHNLIQKSTRKATHGLCYYLAIESLNKAPSSFIQFKAIEILLHLHHINSQMFLMINDDFDHYIQMLNKN
;
A
#
# COMPACT_ATOMS: atom_id res chain seq x y z
N MET A 1 -34.59 -46.06 16.59
CA MET A 1 -35.17 -44.71 16.52
C MET A 1 -33.99 -43.76 16.54
N ASP A 2 -33.54 -43.40 15.35
CA ASP A 2 -32.49 -42.42 15.09
C ASP A 2 -33.09 -41.00 15.11
N GLY A 3 -32.25 -40.01 15.39
CA GLY A 3 -32.60 -38.59 15.32
C GLY A 3 -31.63 -37.75 16.16
N SER A 4 -30.36 -37.64 15.76
CA SER A 4 -29.81 -36.65 14.80
C SER A 4 -29.24 -35.43 15.53
N SER A 5 -27.93 -35.48 15.81
CA SER A 5 -27.10 -34.31 16.09
C SER A 5 -26.77 -33.61 14.78
N SER A 6 -27.21 -32.37 14.60
CA SER A 6 -26.75 -31.51 13.51
C SER A 6 -25.55 -30.71 13.96
N GLN A 7 -24.35 -31.20 13.62
CA GLN A 7 -23.15 -30.39 13.47
C GLN A 7 -23.40 -29.41 12.31
N SER A 8 -23.50 -28.12 12.62
CA SER A 8 -23.40 -27.03 11.63
C SER A 8 -22.22 -26.15 12.02
N GLY A 9 -21.01 -26.66 11.77
CA GLY A 9 -19.77 -25.93 12.03
C GLY A 9 -18.77 -26.21 10.93
N SER A 10 -18.96 -25.61 9.75
CA SER A 10 -17.94 -25.48 8.67
C SER A 10 -18.57 -24.97 7.37
N THR A 11 -18.93 -23.69 7.28
CA THR A 11 -19.39 -23.16 5.98
C THR A 11 -18.87 -21.75 5.68
N PHE A 12 -18.67 -20.89 6.69
CA PHE A 12 -18.21 -19.52 6.43
C PHE A 12 -16.69 -19.36 6.41
N SER A 13 -15.97 -20.05 7.32
CA SER A 13 -14.51 -20.18 7.24
C SER A 13 -14.11 -20.66 5.85
N ASP A 14 -14.80 -21.64 5.28
CA ASP A 14 -14.45 -22.19 3.97
C ASP A 14 -14.86 -21.28 2.80
N ALA A 15 -15.92 -20.48 2.93
CA ALA A 15 -16.34 -19.52 1.91
C ALA A 15 -15.44 -18.27 1.86
N PHE A 16 -15.03 -17.76 3.03
CA PHE A 16 -14.12 -16.61 3.12
C PHE A 16 -12.66 -17.05 2.89
N SER A 17 -12.26 -18.21 3.42
CA SER A 17 -11.00 -18.85 3.08
C SER A 17 -10.92 -19.23 1.61
N SER A 18 -12.01 -19.61 0.93
CA SER A 18 -11.94 -19.84 -0.54
C SER A 18 -11.93 -18.53 -1.35
N LEU A 19 -12.60 -17.47 -0.89
CA LEU A 19 -12.49 -16.11 -1.46
C LEU A 19 -11.07 -15.54 -1.32
N ILE A 20 -10.35 -15.92 -0.26
CA ILE A 20 -9.02 -15.44 0.06
C ILE A 20 -7.90 -16.42 -0.30
N GLU A 21 -8.09 -17.74 -0.36
CA GLU A 21 -7.13 -18.70 -0.93
C GLU A 21 -6.84 -18.35 -2.40
N ILE A 22 -7.81 -17.70 -3.06
CA ILE A 22 -7.66 -17.09 -4.37
C ILE A 22 -6.62 -15.94 -4.38
N ASN A 23 -6.46 -15.20 -3.29
CA ASN A 23 -5.47 -14.11 -3.13
C ASN A 23 -4.21 -14.51 -2.33
N ASN A 24 -4.33 -15.47 -1.41
CA ASN A 24 -3.31 -15.92 -0.45
C ASN A 24 -2.57 -17.19 -0.90
N SER A 25 -2.93 -17.81 -2.03
CA SER A 25 -2.10 -18.88 -2.62
C SER A 25 -0.71 -18.39 -3.06
N VAL A 26 -0.49 -17.07 -3.08
CA VAL A 26 0.85 -16.47 -3.13
C VAL A 26 1.29 -15.99 -1.73
N SER A 27 1.05 -16.80 -0.70
CA SER A 27 1.90 -16.80 0.48
C SER A 27 3.29 -17.16 -0.02
N TYR A 28 4.11 -16.14 -0.28
CA TYR A 28 5.52 -16.29 -0.57
C TYR A 28 6.14 -16.92 0.68
N LYS A 29 6.15 -18.26 0.74
CA LYS A 29 7.06 -18.97 1.62
C LYS A 29 8.44 -18.32 1.40
N PRO A 30 9.15 -17.93 2.47
CA PRO A 30 10.43 -17.24 2.38
C PRO A 30 11.54 -18.20 1.95
N ALA A 31 11.36 -18.86 0.81
CA ALA A 31 12.39 -19.56 0.06
C ALA A 31 13.06 -18.62 -0.97
N SER A 32 12.81 -17.30 -0.89
CA SER A 32 13.15 -16.35 -1.96
C SER A 32 14.61 -15.90 -1.97
N ASN A 33 15.32 -15.89 -0.84
CA ASN A 33 16.73 -15.47 -0.80
C ASN A 33 17.66 -16.42 -1.57
N SER A 34 17.19 -17.60 -1.98
CA SER A 34 17.97 -18.54 -2.76
C SER A 34 18.48 -17.97 -4.09
N ILE A 35 17.75 -17.05 -4.74
CA ILE A 35 18.22 -16.42 -5.99
C ILE A 35 19.30 -15.37 -5.69
N LEU A 36 19.10 -14.52 -4.68
CA LEU A 36 20.09 -13.52 -4.30
C LEU A 36 21.41 -14.17 -3.84
N LEU A 37 21.33 -15.27 -3.08
CA LEU A 37 22.50 -16.05 -2.67
C LEU A 37 23.21 -16.71 -3.86
N LYS A 38 22.46 -17.26 -4.82
CA LYS A 38 23.05 -17.80 -6.06
C LYS A 38 23.77 -16.73 -6.86
N LEU A 39 23.20 -15.53 -6.97
CA LEU A 39 23.87 -14.42 -7.65
C LEU A 39 25.19 -14.05 -6.96
N GLU A 40 25.25 -14.12 -5.63
CA GLU A 40 26.51 -13.92 -4.89
C GLU A 40 27.52 -15.03 -5.18
N GLU A 41 27.09 -16.30 -5.22
CA GLU A 41 27.92 -17.45 -5.61
C GLU A 41 28.47 -17.31 -7.05
N ASP A 42 27.65 -16.75 -7.95
CA ASP A 42 28.00 -16.46 -9.34
C ASP A 42 28.89 -15.19 -9.49
N GLY A 43 29.24 -14.52 -8.39
CA GLY A 43 30.17 -13.39 -8.35
C GLY A 43 29.53 -12.00 -8.42
N PHE A 44 28.19 -11.90 -8.43
CA PHE A 44 27.46 -10.62 -8.39
C PHE A 44 27.28 -10.17 -6.94
N ILE A 45 28.26 -9.43 -6.43
CA ILE A 45 28.33 -9.05 -5.01
C ILE A 45 27.68 -7.71 -4.72
N THR A 46 27.59 -6.81 -5.71
CA THR A 46 27.00 -5.47 -5.50
C THR A 46 25.49 -5.45 -5.76
N PRO A 47 24.73 -4.56 -5.10
CA PRO A 47 23.29 -4.39 -5.39
C PRO A 47 23.02 -4.04 -6.85
N ASP A 48 23.87 -3.22 -7.47
CA ASP A 48 23.77 -2.82 -8.87
C ASP A 48 23.90 -4.01 -9.83
N GLU A 49 24.86 -4.91 -9.59
CA GLU A 49 25.06 -6.13 -10.38
C GLU A 49 23.86 -7.08 -10.27
N LYS A 50 23.39 -7.33 -9.04
CA LYS A 50 22.22 -8.15 -8.79
C LYS A 50 20.98 -7.60 -9.47
N ALA A 51 20.75 -6.28 -9.37
CA ALA A 51 19.61 -5.63 -10.03
C ALA A 51 19.68 -5.79 -11.55
N LYS A 52 20.84 -5.56 -12.17
CA LYS A 52 21.04 -5.72 -13.62
C LYS A 52 20.73 -7.13 -14.10
N GLU A 53 21.07 -8.16 -13.31
CA GLU A 53 20.78 -9.54 -13.67
C GLU A 53 19.29 -9.87 -13.53
N LEU A 54 18.67 -9.48 -12.41
CA LEU A 54 17.24 -9.70 -12.17
C LEU A 54 16.34 -8.99 -13.20
N ILE A 55 16.74 -7.82 -13.70
CA ILE A 55 16.00 -7.06 -14.72
C ILE A 55 15.91 -7.82 -16.07
N LYS A 56 16.84 -8.73 -16.37
CA LYS A 56 16.82 -9.51 -17.62
C LYS A 56 15.71 -10.56 -17.64
N GLU A 57 15.30 -11.07 -16.47
CA GLU A 57 14.39 -12.22 -16.34
C GLU A 57 13.08 -11.89 -15.60
N LEU A 58 12.56 -10.66 -15.78
CA LEU A 58 11.34 -10.20 -15.10
C LEU A 58 10.08 -11.01 -15.44
N THR A 59 10.09 -11.85 -16.48
CA THR A 59 9.01 -12.81 -16.76
C THR A 59 8.82 -13.80 -15.62
N GLY A 60 9.88 -14.16 -14.89
CA GLY A 60 9.79 -15.02 -13.71
C GLY A 60 9.32 -14.25 -12.47
N ILE A 61 8.23 -14.69 -11.85
CA ILE A 61 7.69 -14.03 -10.63
C ILE A 61 8.70 -13.99 -9.47
N LYS A 62 9.55 -15.03 -9.36
CA LYS A 62 10.60 -15.10 -8.34
C LYS A 62 11.69 -14.03 -8.53
N TYR A 63 12.03 -13.69 -9.78
CA TYR A 63 13.00 -12.65 -10.09
C TYR A 63 12.44 -11.27 -9.78
N LEU A 64 11.19 -11.02 -10.18
CA LEU A 64 10.48 -9.80 -9.84
C LEU A 64 10.36 -9.61 -8.32
N PHE A 65 10.06 -10.68 -7.58
CA PHE A 65 9.98 -10.64 -6.12
C PHE A 65 11.32 -10.31 -5.48
N ASN A 66 12.41 -10.96 -5.91
CA ASN A 66 13.75 -10.64 -5.41
C ASN A 66 14.19 -9.23 -5.79
N LEU A 67 13.82 -8.74 -6.97
CA LEU A 67 14.10 -7.37 -7.38
C LEU A 67 13.38 -6.37 -6.47
N LYS A 68 12.11 -6.62 -6.13
CA LYS A 68 11.38 -5.84 -5.13
C LYS A 68 12.11 -5.80 -3.79
N LEU A 69 12.47 -6.97 -3.26
CA LEU A 69 13.19 -7.05 -1.98
C LEU A 69 14.50 -6.27 -2.01
N LEU A 70 15.25 -6.38 -3.11
CA LEU A 70 16.52 -5.69 -3.30
C LEU A 70 16.36 -4.16 -3.23
N PHE A 71 15.31 -3.60 -3.84
CA PHE A 71 15.01 -2.16 -3.79
C PHE A 71 14.37 -1.69 -2.49
N GLU A 72 13.63 -2.55 -1.78
CA GLU A 72 13.00 -2.23 -0.49
C GLU A 72 13.97 -2.20 0.69
N ASP A 73 15.14 -2.82 0.52
CA ASP A 73 16.25 -2.73 1.46
C ASP A 73 16.92 -1.36 1.32
N LEU A 74 16.80 -0.55 2.38
CA LEU A 74 17.33 0.80 2.40
C LEU A 74 18.85 0.83 2.57
N GLN A 75 19.48 -0.27 2.99
CA GLN A 75 20.94 -0.39 3.09
C GLN A 75 21.60 -0.52 1.72
N ASN A 76 20.89 -1.07 0.73
CA ASN A 76 21.41 -1.18 -0.62
C ASN A 76 21.55 0.21 -1.22
N GLU A 77 22.73 0.55 -1.75
CA GLU A 77 22.95 1.74 -2.55
C GLU A 77 22.94 1.36 -4.03
N PHE A 78 22.25 2.16 -4.84
CA PHE A 78 22.14 1.93 -6.28
C PHE A 78 22.65 3.14 -7.04
N SER A 79 23.27 2.89 -8.18
CA SER A 79 23.58 3.97 -9.11
C SER A 79 22.30 4.53 -9.75
N ASN A 80 22.34 5.80 -10.12
CA ASN A 80 21.25 6.46 -10.83
C ASN A 80 20.87 5.70 -12.11
N GLN A 81 21.87 5.17 -12.82
CA GLN A 81 21.65 4.43 -14.06
C GLN A 81 20.81 3.17 -13.82
N VAL A 82 21.13 2.38 -12.79
CA VAL A 82 20.39 1.15 -12.47
C VAL A 82 18.94 1.46 -12.08
N LEU A 83 18.70 2.50 -11.29
CA LEU A 83 17.33 2.92 -10.93
C LEU A 83 16.52 3.34 -12.15
N ILE A 84 17.12 4.10 -13.07
CA ILE A 84 16.46 4.54 -14.30
C ILE A 84 16.19 3.36 -15.25
N ASP A 85 17.16 2.46 -15.43
CA ASP A 85 16.99 1.29 -16.29
C ASP A 85 15.90 0.36 -15.76
N ALA A 86 15.89 0.09 -14.44
CA ALA A 86 14.85 -0.69 -13.80
C ALA A 86 13.45 -0.06 -13.98
N LEU A 87 13.36 1.27 -13.80
CA LEU A 87 12.12 2.02 -13.99
C LEU A 87 11.62 1.95 -15.43
N ILE A 88 12.50 2.06 -16.43
CA ILE A 88 12.16 1.95 -17.85
C ILE A 88 11.63 0.55 -18.17
N VAL A 89 12.33 -0.49 -17.73
CA VAL A 89 11.94 -1.88 -18.03
C VAL A 89 10.61 -2.22 -17.38
N LEU A 90 10.41 -1.87 -16.10
CA LEU A 90 9.15 -2.12 -15.41
C LEU A 90 8.01 -1.22 -15.90
N ALA A 91 8.30 -0.06 -16.50
CA ALA A 91 7.26 0.73 -17.15
C ALA A 91 6.69 0.03 -18.40
N ASN A 92 7.30 -1.04 -18.91
CA ASN A 92 6.75 -1.78 -20.06
C ASN A 92 5.63 -2.75 -19.64
N PRO A 93 4.38 -2.59 -20.11
CA PRO A 93 3.28 -3.48 -19.76
C PRO A 93 3.21 -4.77 -20.58
N ALA A 94 4.03 -4.92 -21.63
CA ALA A 94 3.95 -6.07 -22.54
C ALA A 94 3.97 -7.45 -21.84
N PRO A 95 4.83 -7.71 -20.82
CA PRO A 95 4.87 -9.01 -20.15
C PRO A 95 3.60 -9.36 -19.35
N LEU A 96 2.73 -8.39 -19.07
CA LEU A 96 1.52 -8.56 -18.26
C LEU A 96 0.26 -8.76 -19.11
N ASN A 97 0.35 -8.58 -20.44
CA ASN A 97 -0.79 -8.64 -21.35
C ASN A 97 -0.90 -9.98 -22.11
N LEU A 98 -0.18 -11.02 -21.68
CA LEU A 98 -0.08 -12.30 -22.39
C LEU A 98 -1.26 -13.24 -22.11
N TYR A 99 -1.79 -13.23 -20.89
CA TYR A 99 -3.00 -13.99 -20.50
C TYR A 99 -3.60 -13.39 -19.22
N TYR A 100 -4.91 -13.54 -19.03
CA TYR A 100 -5.62 -13.08 -17.83
C TYR A 100 -5.98 -14.28 -16.95
N SER A 101 -5.43 -14.33 -15.75
CA SER A 101 -5.68 -15.38 -14.75
C SER A 101 -5.60 -14.81 -13.33
N LYS A 102 -5.91 -15.61 -12.31
CA LYS A 102 -5.69 -15.20 -10.91
C LYS A 102 -4.22 -14.85 -10.64
N GLU A 103 -3.30 -15.62 -11.22
CA GLU A 103 -1.87 -15.38 -11.14
C GLU A 103 -1.46 -14.05 -11.80
N SER A 104 -2.19 -13.60 -12.84
CA SER A 104 -1.91 -12.31 -13.48
C SER A 104 -2.27 -11.12 -12.58
N VAL A 105 -3.25 -11.24 -11.69
CA VAL A 105 -3.56 -10.20 -10.67
C VAL A 105 -2.43 -10.08 -9.66
N ALA A 106 -2.02 -11.20 -9.06
CA ALA A 106 -0.93 -11.20 -8.07
C ALA A 106 0.39 -10.73 -8.68
N ARG A 107 0.66 -11.12 -9.93
CA ARG A 107 1.82 -10.64 -10.70
C ARG A 107 1.74 -9.14 -10.97
N LEU A 108 0.58 -8.61 -11.37
CA LEU A 108 0.40 -7.17 -11.61
C LEU A 108 0.60 -6.38 -10.31
N GLU A 109 0.04 -6.84 -9.18
CA GLU A 109 0.27 -6.21 -7.89
C GLU A 109 1.76 -6.18 -7.54
N LEU A 110 2.46 -7.31 -7.67
CA LEU A 110 3.90 -7.39 -7.41
C LEU A 110 4.70 -6.44 -8.31
N HIS A 111 4.32 -6.36 -9.58
CA HIS A 111 4.94 -5.47 -10.57
C HIS A 111 4.78 -4.00 -10.17
N LEU A 112 3.57 -3.59 -9.78
CA LEU A 112 3.30 -2.23 -9.31
C LEU A 112 4.01 -1.91 -7.99
N ARG A 113 4.07 -2.86 -7.04
CA ARG A 113 4.85 -2.71 -5.80
C ARG A 113 6.34 -2.53 -6.09
N THR A 114 6.88 -3.25 -7.07
CA THR A 114 8.28 -3.10 -7.50
C THR A 114 8.54 -1.72 -8.13
N LEU A 115 7.61 -1.24 -8.97
CA LEU A 115 7.67 0.12 -9.53
C LEU A 115 7.65 1.19 -8.44
N ILE A 116 6.80 1.03 -7.41
CA ILE A 116 6.77 1.95 -6.27
C ILE A 116 8.10 1.92 -5.54
N ALA A 117 8.64 0.74 -5.20
CA ALA A 117 9.92 0.64 -4.51
C ALA A 117 11.03 1.43 -5.22
N ILE A 118 11.13 1.31 -6.54
CA ILE A 118 12.11 2.05 -7.34
C ILE A 118 11.84 3.57 -7.34
N LEU A 119 10.57 3.98 -7.50
CA LEU A 119 10.22 5.41 -7.46
C LEU A 119 10.49 6.03 -6.09
N GLU A 120 10.23 5.31 -5.00
CA GLU A 120 10.56 5.76 -3.66
C GLU A 120 12.09 5.93 -3.50
N ARG A 121 12.90 4.99 -4.02
CA ARG A 121 14.37 5.16 -4.06
C ARG A 121 14.77 6.43 -4.82
N ILE A 122 14.10 6.72 -5.93
CA ILE A 122 14.33 7.94 -6.72
C ILE A 122 13.95 9.19 -5.91
N CYS A 123 12.83 9.18 -5.19
CA CYS A 123 12.39 10.31 -4.36
C CYS A 123 13.42 10.72 -3.29
N PHE A 124 14.18 9.77 -2.74
CA PHE A 124 15.22 10.04 -1.74
C PHE A 124 16.62 10.25 -2.35
N SER A 125 16.71 10.37 -3.68
CA SER A 125 17.96 10.56 -4.42
C SER A 125 17.99 11.92 -5.14
N PRO A 126 19.16 12.41 -5.58
CA PRO A 126 19.27 13.64 -6.39
C PRO A 126 18.94 13.40 -7.88
N ILE A 127 18.07 12.42 -8.18
CA ILE A 127 17.71 12.06 -9.56
C ILE A 127 16.58 12.97 -10.05
N ARG A 128 16.81 13.61 -11.20
CA ARG A 128 15.79 14.37 -11.93
C ARG A 128 15.25 13.58 -13.10
N LEU A 129 13.99 13.17 -13.02
CA LEU A 129 13.30 12.54 -14.15
C LEU A 129 13.01 13.58 -15.24
N THR A 130 13.33 13.26 -16.49
CA THR A 130 12.94 14.08 -17.64
C THR A 130 11.42 14.05 -17.83
N LYS A 131 10.87 15.10 -18.46
CA LYS A 131 9.44 15.14 -18.79
C LYS A 131 9.03 13.91 -19.62
N ASP A 132 9.82 13.58 -20.63
CA ASP A 132 9.54 12.48 -21.54
C ASP A 132 9.51 11.12 -20.82
N LEU A 133 10.41 10.88 -19.87
CA LEU A 133 10.41 9.64 -19.10
C LEU A 133 9.19 9.57 -18.17
N ARG A 134 8.87 10.66 -17.47
CA ARG A 134 7.66 10.71 -16.62
C ARG A 134 6.39 10.46 -17.43
N ASP A 135 6.26 11.11 -18.59
CA ASP A 135 5.08 10.97 -19.44
C ASP A 135 4.98 9.54 -20.02
N LYS A 136 6.10 8.88 -20.35
CA LYS A 136 6.11 7.46 -20.72
C LYS A 136 5.59 6.56 -19.60
N ILE A 137 6.10 6.73 -18.38
CA ILE A 137 5.67 5.93 -17.22
C ILE A 137 4.18 6.17 -16.93
N TYR A 138 3.75 7.43 -17.03
CA TYR A 138 2.34 7.81 -16.87
C TYR A 138 1.43 7.10 -17.87
N ASN A 139 1.82 7.07 -19.15
CA ASN A 139 1.09 6.36 -20.19
C ASN A 139 1.05 4.84 -19.95
N SER A 140 2.04 4.28 -19.26
CA SER A 140 2.02 2.88 -18.85
C SER A 140 1.04 2.62 -17.70
N LEU A 141 0.82 3.57 -16.78
CA LEU A 141 -0.20 3.43 -15.73
C LEU A 141 -1.60 3.24 -16.31
N ALA A 142 -1.93 3.93 -17.41
CA ALA A 142 -3.17 3.75 -18.14
C ALA A 142 -3.36 2.30 -18.61
N LYS A 143 -2.28 1.70 -19.15
CA LYS A 143 -2.27 0.31 -19.61
C LYS A 143 -2.37 -0.68 -18.45
N PHE A 144 -1.70 -0.43 -17.33
CA PHE A 144 -1.84 -1.25 -16.11
C PHE A 144 -3.26 -1.22 -15.56
N ALA A 145 -3.91 -0.05 -15.53
CA ALA A 145 -5.30 0.09 -15.14
C ALA A 145 -6.25 -0.67 -16.07
N GLU A 146 -5.97 -0.66 -17.38
CA GLU A 146 -6.72 -1.47 -18.34
C GLU A 146 -6.57 -2.98 -18.10
N ILE A 147 -5.34 -3.46 -17.85
CA ILE A 147 -5.06 -4.85 -17.52
C ILE A 147 -5.79 -5.25 -16.23
N HIS A 148 -5.73 -4.42 -15.18
CA HIS A 148 -6.43 -4.66 -13.93
C HIS A 148 -7.93 -4.86 -14.16
N ARG A 149 -8.56 -3.93 -14.89
CA ARG A 149 -10.00 -4.00 -15.19
C ARG A 149 -10.36 -5.27 -15.97
N LYS A 150 -9.62 -5.59 -17.04
CA LYS A 150 -9.89 -6.78 -17.86
C LYS A 150 -9.75 -8.05 -17.02
N THR A 151 -8.73 -8.11 -16.16
CA THR A 151 -8.52 -9.27 -15.30
C THR A 151 -9.63 -9.42 -14.26
N THR A 152 -10.09 -8.32 -13.65
CA THR A 152 -11.23 -8.33 -12.72
C THR A 152 -12.50 -8.83 -13.41
N GLN A 153 -12.80 -8.36 -14.62
CA GLN A 153 -13.95 -8.82 -15.42
C GLN A 153 -13.89 -10.33 -15.72
N VAL A 154 -12.73 -10.83 -16.17
CA VAL A 154 -12.54 -12.26 -16.45
C VAL A 154 -12.72 -13.12 -15.20
N ILE A 155 -12.24 -12.66 -14.03
CA ILE A 155 -12.41 -13.37 -12.76
C ILE A 155 -13.89 -13.40 -12.35
N GLU A 156 -14.61 -12.29 -12.49
CA GLU A 156 -16.04 -12.21 -12.20
C GLU A 156 -16.84 -13.15 -13.12
N GLU A 157 -16.63 -13.08 -14.44
CA GLU A 157 -17.31 -13.92 -15.45
C GLU A 157 -16.97 -15.42 -15.33
N GLY A 158 -15.71 -15.76 -15.07
CA GLY A 158 -15.26 -17.15 -14.93
C GLY A 158 -15.78 -17.85 -13.68
N LEU A 159 -16.13 -17.10 -12.64
CA LEU A 159 -16.75 -17.61 -11.41
C LEU A 159 -18.26 -17.78 -11.56
N GLU A 160 -18.96 -16.88 -12.26
CA GLU A 160 -20.40 -17.02 -12.54
C GLU A 160 -20.71 -18.33 -13.29
N ASN A 161 -19.83 -18.73 -14.22
CA ASN A 161 -20.00 -19.97 -14.99
C ASN A 161 -19.77 -21.26 -14.16
N ASN A 162 -19.00 -21.19 -13.07
CA ASN A 162 -18.70 -22.34 -12.21
C ASN A 162 -19.62 -22.45 -10.97
N PHE A 163 -20.31 -21.37 -10.57
CA PHE A 163 -21.08 -21.30 -9.32
C PHE A 163 -22.60 -21.27 -9.51
N ARG A 164 -23.11 -21.50 -10.72
CA ARG A 164 -24.55 -21.61 -11.01
C ARG A 164 -25.25 -22.80 -10.30
N SER A 165 -24.52 -23.68 -9.61
CA SER A 165 -25.13 -24.82 -8.92
C SER A 165 -25.35 -24.65 -7.41
N ASN A 166 -24.76 -23.66 -6.71
CA ASN A 166 -24.79 -23.62 -5.24
C ASN A 166 -25.05 -22.24 -4.57
N PHE A 167 -25.46 -21.20 -5.31
CA PHE A 167 -25.66 -19.84 -4.77
C PHE A 167 -27.11 -19.33 -4.68
N ASP A 168 -28.10 -20.21 -4.81
CA ASP A 168 -29.53 -19.82 -4.73
C ASP A 168 -29.99 -19.51 -3.29
N GLN A 169 -29.12 -19.58 -2.28
CA GLN A 169 -29.50 -19.41 -0.87
C GLN A 169 -29.26 -18.00 -0.29
N PHE A 170 -28.54 -17.11 -0.99
CA PHE A 170 -28.27 -15.74 -0.52
C PHE A 170 -29.05 -14.65 -1.26
N ASN A 171 -29.81 -15.00 -2.31
CA ASN A 171 -30.66 -14.06 -3.04
C ASN A 171 -32.14 -14.26 -2.69
N GLN A 172 -32.53 -13.85 -1.49
CA GLN A 172 -33.92 -13.48 -1.21
C GLN A 172 -34.00 -11.99 -0.82
N GLN A 173 -33.52 -11.14 -1.73
CA GLN A 173 -34.19 -9.86 -1.98
C GLN A 173 -34.57 -9.86 -3.45
N LYS A 174 -35.82 -10.26 -3.71
CA LYS A 174 -36.50 -9.83 -4.93
C LYS A 174 -36.67 -8.32 -4.78
N ASP A 175 -36.02 -7.56 -5.63
CA ASP A 175 -36.70 -6.51 -6.38
C ASP A 175 -35.88 -6.04 -7.59
N ASP A 176 -36.64 -5.94 -8.68
CA ASP A 176 -36.42 -5.52 -10.04
C ASP A 176 -35.15 -4.76 -10.46
N LYS A 177 -34.56 -5.29 -11.54
CA LYS A 177 -33.89 -4.59 -12.65
C LYS A 177 -33.24 -3.25 -12.31
N THR A 178 -32.09 -3.30 -11.65
CA THR A 178 -30.98 -2.35 -11.89
C THR A 178 -29.67 -3.07 -11.63
N ASP A 179 -28.66 -2.74 -12.43
CA ASP A 179 -27.36 -3.39 -12.52
C ASP A 179 -26.63 -3.57 -11.17
N GLU A 180 -25.83 -4.65 -11.10
CA GLU A 180 -24.68 -4.85 -10.21
C GLU A 180 -24.91 -4.76 -8.68
N LYS A 181 -25.44 -5.84 -8.08
CA LYS A 181 -25.19 -6.17 -6.66
C LYS A 181 -24.50 -7.54 -6.50
N ILE A 182 -23.45 -7.74 -7.27
CA ILE A 182 -22.45 -8.78 -6.99
C ILE A 182 -21.32 -8.06 -6.26
N ALA A 183 -20.93 -8.55 -5.08
CA ALA A 183 -19.75 -8.08 -4.38
C ALA A 183 -18.55 -8.11 -5.35
N LYS A 184 -18.13 -6.95 -5.84
CA LYS A 184 -17.05 -6.82 -6.83
C LYS A 184 -15.80 -7.47 -6.24
N LYS A 185 -15.36 -8.60 -6.82
CA LYS A 185 -14.14 -9.31 -6.39
C LYS A 185 -12.94 -8.54 -6.93
N ARG A 186 -12.69 -7.39 -6.30
CA ARG A 186 -11.73 -6.38 -6.74
C ARG A 186 -10.49 -6.42 -5.87
N ASN A 187 -9.31 -6.46 -6.49
CA ASN A 187 -8.05 -6.27 -5.77
C ASN A 187 -7.81 -4.77 -5.56
N TYR A 188 -8.19 -4.29 -4.38
CA TYR A 188 -8.04 -2.88 -4.00
C TYR A 188 -6.59 -2.45 -3.77
N ASN A 189 -5.64 -3.37 -3.57
CA ASN A 189 -4.22 -3.01 -3.53
C ASN A 189 -3.80 -2.40 -4.87
N ILE A 190 -4.22 -2.99 -6.00
CA ILE A 190 -3.86 -2.46 -7.34
C ILE A 190 -4.43 -1.04 -7.54
N ASP A 191 -5.66 -0.78 -7.10
CA ASP A 191 -6.25 0.56 -7.16
C ASP A 191 -5.43 1.59 -6.38
N PHE A 192 -5.06 1.24 -5.14
CA PHE A 192 -4.20 2.07 -4.30
C PHE A 192 -2.84 2.32 -4.97
N LEU A 193 -2.18 1.26 -5.46
CA LEU A 193 -0.86 1.34 -6.06
C LEU A 193 -0.86 2.24 -7.32
N LEU A 194 -1.89 2.16 -8.16
CA LEU A 194 -2.02 3.02 -9.35
C LEU A 194 -2.14 4.49 -8.98
N ILE A 195 -2.91 4.82 -7.93
CA ILE A 195 -3.08 6.19 -7.45
C ILE A 195 -1.81 6.71 -6.79
N HIS A 196 -1.17 5.89 -5.95
CA HIS A 196 0.12 6.20 -5.34
C HIS A 196 1.17 6.52 -6.41
N LEU A 197 1.31 5.65 -7.42
CA LEU A 197 2.25 5.83 -8.52
C LEU A 197 1.98 7.13 -9.28
N ARG A 198 0.71 7.39 -9.63
CA ARG A 198 0.29 8.61 -10.31
C ARG A 198 0.69 9.86 -9.54
N ASP A 199 0.35 9.93 -8.26
CA ASP A 199 0.58 11.11 -7.44
C ASP A 199 2.07 11.29 -7.12
N THR A 200 2.81 10.18 -7.01
CA THR A 200 4.27 10.20 -6.86
C THR A 200 4.95 10.78 -8.10
N LEU A 201 4.61 10.30 -9.29
CA LEU A 201 5.10 10.85 -10.55
C LEU A 201 4.70 12.32 -10.73
N HIS A 202 3.51 12.71 -10.28
CA HIS A 202 3.07 14.09 -10.33
C HIS A 202 3.91 14.97 -9.41
N SER A 203 4.17 14.52 -8.19
CA SER A 203 5.00 15.25 -7.22
C SER A 203 6.46 15.44 -7.70
N LEU A 204 6.99 14.50 -8.49
CA LEU A 204 8.32 14.58 -9.11
C LEU A 204 8.40 15.57 -10.29
N ARG A 205 7.33 16.31 -10.60
CA ARG A 205 7.36 17.47 -11.51
C ARG A 205 7.77 18.77 -10.82
N ASP A 206 7.70 18.80 -9.49
CA ASP A 206 8.10 19.96 -8.71
C ASP A 206 9.61 20.24 -8.78
N ASP A 207 9.99 21.44 -8.36
CA ASP A 207 11.40 21.81 -8.22
C ASP A 207 12.06 20.87 -7.20
N GLU A 208 13.08 20.13 -7.63
CA GLU A 208 13.84 19.20 -6.80
C GLU A 208 14.32 19.86 -5.50
N THR A 209 14.70 21.14 -5.55
CA THR A 209 15.17 21.87 -4.37
C THR A 209 14.10 21.97 -3.29
N ARG A 210 12.83 22.13 -3.66
CA ARG A 210 11.71 22.19 -2.72
C ARG A 210 11.40 20.82 -2.13
N PHE A 211 11.46 19.76 -2.95
CA PHE A 211 11.19 18.40 -2.47
C PHE A 211 12.30 17.91 -1.52
N GLN A 212 13.56 18.21 -1.82
CA GLN A 212 14.68 17.89 -0.93
C GLN A 212 14.64 18.72 0.36
N GLU A 213 14.28 20.00 0.28
CA GLU A 213 14.07 20.85 1.45
C GLU A 213 12.94 20.30 2.35
N PHE A 214 11.86 19.80 1.74
CA PHE A 214 10.77 19.14 2.45
C PHE A 214 11.25 17.89 3.21
N ILE A 215 11.99 17.00 2.54
CA ILE A 215 12.57 15.80 3.17
C ILE A 215 13.50 16.20 4.32
N ARG A 216 14.36 17.21 4.10
CA ARG A 216 15.31 17.70 5.10
C ARG A 216 14.60 18.22 6.36
N ARG A 217 13.56 19.03 6.21
CA ARG A 217 12.80 19.60 7.34
C ARG A 217 12.17 18.52 8.21
N ILE A 218 11.51 17.53 7.61
CA ILE A 218 10.94 16.41 8.38
C ILE A 218 12.04 15.65 9.11
N ARG A 219 13.15 15.36 8.42
CA ARG A 219 14.30 14.66 9.02
C ARG A 219 14.84 15.42 10.24
N ASP A 220 15.04 16.72 10.14
CA ASP A 220 15.59 17.56 11.22
C ASP A 220 14.63 17.62 12.43
N LEU A 221 13.32 17.66 12.17
CA LEU A 221 12.30 17.61 13.22
C LEU A 221 12.26 16.25 13.91
N LEU A 222 12.37 15.16 13.15
CA LEU A 222 12.45 13.81 13.72
C LEU A 222 13.70 13.63 14.57
N LYS A 223 14.86 14.13 14.13
CA LYS A 223 16.09 14.11 14.95
C LYS A 223 15.88 14.83 16.28
N THR A 224 15.26 16.00 16.22
CA THR A 224 14.94 16.80 17.41
C THR A 224 14.00 16.05 18.35
N ALA A 225 12.88 15.53 17.83
CA ALA A 225 11.88 14.82 18.62
C ALA A 225 12.44 13.54 19.27
N LEU A 226 13.37 12.86 18.60
CA LEU A 226 14.02 11.65 19.11
C LEU A 226 15.29 11.92 19.92
N ASN A 227 15.64 13.19 20.18
CA ASN A 227 16.89 13.60 20.83
C ASN A 227 18.15 12.99 20.20
N ILE A 228 18.11 12.74 18.88
CA ILE A 228 19.28 12.30 18.11
C ILE A 228 20.19 13.51 18.01
N THR A 229 21.23 13.54 18.83
CA THR A 229 22.10 14.70 19.02
C THR A 229 22.67 15.14 17.66
N PRO A 230 22.31 16.33 17.15
CA PRO A 230 23.13 16.97 16.14
C PRO A 230 24.36 17.47 16.89
N GLY A 231 25.56 17.17 16.41
CA GLY A 231 26.72 17.97 16.78
C GLY A 231 26.38 19.43 16.50
N ILE A 232 26.03 20.17 17.56
CA ILE A 232 25.78 21.61 17.67
C ILE A 232 25.38 22.28 16.34
N LEU A 233 24.09 22.38 16.05
CA LEU A 233 23.58 23.27 15.00
C LEU A 233 22.76 24.40 15.62
N THR A 234 23.51 25.37 16.14
CA THR A 234 23.21 26.79 15.94
C THR A 234 23.12 27.06 14.44
N ILE A 235 21.90 27.02 13.87
CA ILE A 235 21.59 27.77 12.66
C ILE A 235 20.39 28.66 13.00
N THR A 236 20.74 29.91 13.29
CA THR A 236 19.94 31.13 13.20
C THR A 236 18.50 30.95 12.68
N GLY A 237 17.51 31.19 13.55
CA GLY A 237 16.25 31.81 13.13
C GLY A 237 14.94 31.06 13.38
N VAL A 238 14.94 29.86 13.97
CA VAL A 238 13.69 29.23 14.41
C VAL A 238 13.79 28.93 15.90
N ASN A 239 13.07 29.71 16.71
CA ASN A 239 12.92 29.43 18.14
C ASN A 239 12.32 28.04 18.30
N LEU A 240 13.10 27.13 18.89
CA LEU A 240 12.62 25.84 19.33
C LEU A 240 11.51 26.06 20.38
N PRO A 241 10.32 25.44 20.27
CA PRO A 241 9.35 25.49 21.34
C PRO A 241 9.90 24.70 22.52
N ASN A 242 10.44 25.41 23.51
CA ASN A 242 10.66 24.88 24.83
C ASN A 242 9.29 24.81 25.51
N ASP A 243 8.64 23.65 25.37
CA ASP A 243 7.59 23.08 26.23
C ASP A 243 6.81 22.01 25.42
N ASN A 244 6.85 20.74 25.84
CA ASN A 244 5.92 19.65 25.48
C ASN A 244 5.22 19.75 24.10
N CYS A 245 5.95 19.95 23.02
CA CYS A 245 5.35 20.06 21.69
C CYS A 245 4.99 18.65 21.22
N SER A 246 3.70 18.33 21.16
CA SER A 246 3.26 17.04 20.63
C SER A 246 3.75 16.90 19.19
N ILE A 247 4.18 15.68 18.83
CA ILE A 247 4.60 15.31 17.48
C ILE A 247 3.60 15.82 16.41
N LEU A 248 2.31 15.80 16.74
CA LEU A 248 1.21 16.30 15.91
C LEU A 248 1.28 17.81 15.62
N LEU A 249 1.67 18.64 16.59
CA LEU A 249 1.85 20.08 16.40
C LEU A 249 3.04 20.37 15.47
N MET A 250 4.13 19.62 15.61
CA MET A 250 5.29 19.73 14.74
C MET A 250 4.96 19.30 13.30
N LEU A 251 4.17 18.23 13.12
CA LEU A 251 3.66 17.82 11.80
C LEU A 251 2.76 18.88 11.16
N ASN A 252 1.91 19.55 11.95
CA ASN A 252 1.06 20.63 11.45
C ASN A 252 1.89 21.84 10.98
N GLN A 253 2.93 22.21 11.72
CA GLN A 253 3.87 23.27 11.30
C GLN A 253 4.58 22.91 9.99
N VAL A 254 5.04 21.66 9.86
CA VAL A 254 5.61 21.14 8.61
C VAL A 254 4.60 21.25 7.49
N ARG A 255 3.40 20.69 7.67
CA ARG A 255 2.34 20.69 6.66
C ARG A 255 2.03 22.10 6.15
N GLN A 256 1.94 23.09 7.05
CA GLN A 256 1.67 24.49 6.69
C GLN A 256 2.81 25.15 5.92
N SER A 257 4.06 24.75 6.21
CA SER A 257 5.25 25.28 5.54
C SER A 257 5.50 24.69 4.15
N LEU A 258 4.66 23.74 3.71
CA LEU A 258 4.85 22.98 2.49
C LEU A 258 3.86 23.37 1.43
N SER A 259 4.39 23.57 0.23
CA SER A 259 3.59 23.79 -0.97
C SER A 259 4.23 23.02 -2.11
N PHE A 260 3.40 22.26 -2.81
CA PHE A 260 3.77 21.73 -4.11
C PHE A 260 3.56 22.81 -5.15
N LYS A 261 4.46 22.89 -6.14
CA LYS A 261 4.29 23.81 -7.28
C LYS A 261 3.09 23.38 -8.12
N TYR A 262 2.87 22.07 -8.24
CA TYR A 262 1.67 21.50 -8.86
C TYR A 262 0.69 20.96 -7.81
N PRO A 263 -0.64 21.11 -8.00
CA PRO A 263 -1.61 20.56 -7.06
C PRO A 263 -1.45 19.04 -6.89
N VAL A 264 -1.33 18.58 -5.65
CA VAL A 264 -1.31 17.16 -5.31
C VAL A 264 -2.62 16.79 -4.63
N ALA A 265 -3.00 15.52 -4.72
CA ALA A 265 -4.16 15.01 -4.00
C ALA A 265 -4.06 15.31 -2.49
N SER A 266 -5.19 15.62 -1.87
CA SER A 266 -5.32 16.06 -0.48
C SER A 266 -4.71 15.08 0.52
N TYR A 267 -4.86 13.78 0.26
CA TYR A 267 -4.28 12.71 1.07
C TYR A 267 -2.74 12.64 0.95
N TYR A 268 -2.19 13.08 -0.19
CA TYR A 268 -0.82 12.80 -0.61
C TYR A 268 0.21 13.55 0.26
N MET A 269 -0.13 14.75 0.73
CA MET A 269 0.71 15.51 1.67
C MET A 269 1.02 14.70 2.92
N ASP A 270 -0.05 14.28 3.60
CA ASP A 270 0.01 13.51 4.84
C ASP A 270 0.70 12.16 4.60
N TRP A 271 0.37 11.50 3.49
CA TRP A 271 1.01 10.25 3.08
C TRP A 271 2.52 10.41 2.85
N ARG A 272 2.96 11.47 2.19
CA ARG A 272 4.37 11.69 1.90
C ARG A 272 5.17 12.01 3.15
N ILE A 273 4.58 12.76 4.09
CA ILE A 273 5.17 12.97 5.42
C ILE A 273 5.40 11.60 6.11
N MET A 274 4.41 10.71 6.09
CA MET A 274 4.52 9.38 6.68
C MET A 274 5.65 8.54 6.08
N LEU A 275 5.78 8.53 4.74
CA LEU A 275 6.85 7.79 4.07
C LEU A 275 8.24 8.33 4.39
N ILE A 276 8.38 9.65 4.52
CA ILE A 276 9.65 10.26 4.95
C ILE A 276 9.97 9.87 6.39
N ILE A 277 8.98 9.84 7.29
CA ILE A 277 9.16 9.35 8.66
C ILE A 277 9.63 7.90 8.65
N GLN A 278 8.92 7.02 7.96
CA GLN A 278 9.28 5.61 7.84
C GLN A 278 10.70 5.43 7.32
N HIS A 279 11.05 6.11 6.23
CA HIS A 279 12.36 6.00 5.60
C HIS A 279 13.49 6.37 6.56
N ASN A 280 13.37 7.51 7.27
CA ASN A 280 14.40 7.92 8.23
C ASN A 280 14.50 6.95 9.43
N LEU A 281 13.36 6.49 9.97
CA LEU A 281 13.36 5.52 11.08
C LEU A 281 14.03 4.20 10.67
N PHE A 282 13.78 3.70 9.46
CA PHE A 282 14.43 2.48 8.97
C PHE A 282 15.93 2.68 8.78
N ILE A 283 16.36 3.78 8.14
CA ILE A 283 17.80 4.08 8.01
C ILE A 283 18.48 4.13 9.39
N TRP A 284 17.90 4.83 10.37
CA TRP A 284 18.51 4.98 11.69
C TRP A 284 18.50 3.70 12.54
N THR A 285 17.58 2.78 12.27
CA THR A 285 17.52 1.48 12.98
C THR A 285 18.38 0.41 12.33
N GLU A 286 18.54 0.46 11.01
CA GLU A 286 19.22 -0.56 10.21
C GLU A 286 20.66 -0.18 9.86
N CYS A 287 21.10 1.09 10.00
CA CYS A 287 22.49 1.46 9.76
C CYS A 287 23.46 0.75 10.73
N SER A 288 24.72 0.63 10.30
CA SER A 288 25.79 0.00 11.10
C SER A 288 25.97 0.65 12.47
N GLU A 289 25.81 1.97 12.55
CA GLU A 289 25.90 2.77 13.77
C GLU A 289 24.71 2.56 14.73
N LYS A 290 23.57 2.04 14.22
CA LYS A 290 22.31 1.84 14.96
C LYS A 290 21.92 3.06 15.81
N ILE A 291 21.78 4.20 15.14
CA ILE A 291 21.47 5.51 15.74
C ILE A 291 20.29 5.41 16.72
N ILE A 292 19.26 4.62 16.39
CA ILE A 292 18.18 4.26 17.31
C ILE A 292 17.94 2.75 17.35
N ASN A 293 17.43 2.24 18.47
CA ASN A 293 17.05 0.83 18.59
C ASN A 293 15.83 0.51 17.71
N LYS A 294 15.84 -0.63 17.00
CA LYS A 294 14.69 -1.11 16.20
C LYS A 294 13.36 -1.10 16.96
N LYS A 295 13.37 -1.37 18.28
CA LYS A 295 12.17 -1.29 19.16
C LYS A 295 11.56 0.09 19.12
N LEU A 296 12.40 1.09 19.33
CA LEU A 296 12.00 2.49 19.39
C LEU A 296 11.51 2.94 18.02
N GLY A 297 12.22 2.59 16.94
CA GLY A 297 11.79 2.90 15.58
C GLY A 297 10.41 2.33 15.23
N GLU A 298 10.16 1.05 15.53
CA GLU A 298 8.84 0.45 15.30
C GLU A 298 7.74 1.09 16.15
N MET A 299 8.02 1.39 17.43
CA MET A 299 7.05 2.02 18.33
C MET A 299 6.68 3.44 17.87
N VAL A 300 7.69 4.24 17.50
CA VAL A 300 7.48 5.60 16.98
C VAL A 300 6.69 5.56 15.68
N LEU A 301 7.04 4.66 14.76
CA LEU A 301 6.28 4.49 13.51
C LEU A 301 4.81 4.14 13.80
N MET A 302 4.53 3.24 14.73
CA MET A 302 3.17 2.90 15.12
C MET A 302 2.39 4.08 15.73
N GLU A 303 3.04 4.90 16.54
CA GLU A 303 2.44 6.12 17.11
C GLU A 303 2.04 7.10 16.00
N PHE A 304 2.91 7.31 15.01
CA PHE A 304 2.59 8.12 13.83
C PHE A 304 1.43 7.53 13.02
N ILE A 305 1.46 6.23 12.71
CA ILE A 305 0.36 5.58 11.97
C ILE A 305 -0.97 5.79 12.71
N TRP A 306 -0.99 5.54 14.02
CA TRP A 306 -2.18 5.71 14.84
C TRP A 306 -2.70 7.15 14.84
N GLY A 307 -1.82 8.12 15.07
CA GLY A 307 -2.20 9.54 15.10
C GLY A 307 -2.75 10.05 13.76
N PHE A 308 -2.29 9.51 12.63
CA PHE A 308 -2.89 9.85 11.33
C PHE A 308 -4.26 9.18 11.14
N LEU A 309 -4.42 7.91 11.53
CA LEU A 309 -5.69 7.19 11.41
C LEU A 309 -6.78 7.76 12.30
N GLU A 310 -6.45 8.17 13.52
CA GLU A 310 -7.41 8.79 14.44
C GLU A 310 -8.07 10.02 13.80
N ARG A 311 -7.31 10.83 13.04
CA ARG A 311 -7.86 11.97 12.28
C ARG A 311 -8.84 11.53 11.18
N GLU A 312 -8.55 10.43 10.50
CA GLU A 312 -9.43 9.88 9.47
C GLU A 312 -10.73 9.32 10.08
N TRP A 313 -10.64 8.68 11.26
CA TRP A 313 -11.76 8.07 11.97
C TRP A 313 -12.75 9.09 12.57
N ILE A 314 -12.28 10.28 12.97
CA ILE A 314 -13.17 11.34 13.47
C ILE A 314 -14.25 11.66 12.44
N ASN A 315 -13.91 11.65 11.15
CA ASN A 315 -14.83 11.97 10.05
C ASN A 315 -15.83 10.83 9.73
N THR A 316 -15.64 9.64 10.28
CA THR A 316 -16.53 8.48 10.12
C THR A 316 -17.27 8.12 11.41
N THR A 317 -16.98 8.81 12.51
CA THR A 317 -17.62 8.56 13.80
C THR A 317 -19.13 8.82 13.71
N ASN A 318 -19.94 7.87 14.21
CA ASN A 318 -21.41 7.84 14.17
C ASN A 318 -22.07 7.53 12.82
N LYS A 319 -21.30 7.12 11.80
CA LYS A 319 -21.87 6.65 10.53
C LYS A 319 -21.96 5.13 10.52
N SER A 320 -22.91 4.58 9.75
CA SER A 320 -23.04 3.13 9.58
C SER A 320 -21.83 2.56 8.83
N ILE A 321 -21.57 1.26 9.01
CA ILE A 321 -20.50 0.59 8.27
C ILE A 321 -20.89 0.57 6.78
N LEU A 322 -19.92 0.83 5.89
CA LEU A 322 -20.13 0.96 4.44
C LEU A 322 -21.05 2.11 3.99
N ASP A 323 -21.32 3.09 4.86
CA ASP A 323 -22.14 4.28 4.54
C ASP A 323 -21.70 5.02 3.27
N SER A 324 -20.40 4.99 2.98
CA SER A 324 -19.76 5.76 1.92
C SER A 324 -19.41 4.90 0.70
N GLN A 325 -19.90 3.66 0.64
CA GLN A 325 -19.66 2.75 -0.48
C GLN A 325 -20.12 3.32 -1.84
N PRO A 326 -21.35 3.88 -1.99
CA PRO A 326 -21.79 4.41 -3.27
C PRO A 326 -20.91 5.57 -3.76
N LYS A 327 -20.48 6.44 -2.84
CA LYS A 327 -19.58 7.56 -3.14
C LYS A 327 -18.20 7.05 -3.56
N PHE A 328 -17.70 6.00 -2.91
CA PHE A 328 -16.45 5.36 -3.30
C PHE A 328 -16.54 4.80 -4.72
N ASP A 329 -17.60 4.06 -5.05
CA ASP A 329 -17.79 3.46 -6.37
C ASP A 329 -17.90 4.52 -7.48
N GLU A 330 -18.59 5.63 -7.22
CA GLU A 330 -18.68 6.75 -8.13
C GLU A 330 -17.30 7.36 -8.43
N VAL A 331 -16.54 7.68 -7.38
CA VAL A 331 -15.20 8.27 -7.54
C VAL A 331 -14.24 7.28 -8.19
N SER A 332 -14.32 6.01 -7.83
CA SER A 332 -13.51 4.97 -8.47
C SER A 332 -13.77 4.86 -9.97
N ASN A 333 -15.03 4.95 -10.40
CA ASN A 333 -15.36 4.95 -11.81
C ASN A 333 -14.81 6.18 -12.54
N LYS A 334 -14.79 7.34 -11.88
CA LYS A 334 -14.15 8.56 -12.42
C LYS A 334 -12.64 8.38 -12.56
N VAL A 335 -11.95 7.85 -11.55
CA VAL A 335 -10.51 7.56 -11.59
C VAL A 335 -10.17 6.57 -12.71
N ASN A 336 -11.00 5.53 -12.90
CA ASN A 336 -10.79 4.56 -13.98
C ASN A 336 -10.97 5.16 -15.38
N LYS A 337 -11.95 6.05 -15.56
CA LYS A 337 -12.15 6.78 -16.84
C LYS A 337 -10.98 7.73 -17.11
N ALA A 338 -10.53 8.42 -16.06
CA ALA A 338 -9.39 9.30 -16.06
C ALA A 338 -8.10 8.60 -16.53
N LEU A 339 -7.75 7.46 -15.93
CA LEU A 339 -6.55 6.71 -16.30
C LEU A 339 -6.59 6.20 -17.76
N LYS A 340 -7.77 5.90 -18.31
CA LYS A 340 -7.92 5.46 -19.71
C LYS A 340 -7.78 6.58 -20.74
N ASN A 341 -8.22 7.79 -20.41
CA ASN A 341 -8.25 8.91 -21.34
C ASN A 341 -6.90 9.64 -21.36
N THR A 342 -5.87 8.94 -21.84
CA THR A 342 -4.45 9.36 -21.82
C THR A 342 -4.18 10.71 -22.51
N GLY A 343 -5.06 11.14 -23.43
CA GLY A 343 -4.86 12.37 -24.23
C GLY A 343 -5.29 13.69 -23.56
N ASN A 344 -6.29 13.69 -22.67
CA ASN A 344 -6.81 14.91 -22.03
C ASN A 344 -6.37 15.06 -20.56
N TYR A 345 -5.90 14.00 -19.93
CA TYR A 345 -5.57 14.00 -18.50
C TYR A 345 -4.31 14.82 -18.16
N LEU A 346 -3.37 14.95 -19.11
CA LEU A 346 -2.19 15.80 -18.98
C LEU A 346 -2.54 17.30 -19.00
N ASN A 347 -3.67 17.68 -19.63
CA ASN A 347 -4.12 19.07 -19.74
C ASN A 347 -4.98 19.50 -18.53
N ASP A 348 -5.62 18.57 -17.81
CA ASP A 348 -6.34 18.89 -16.55
C ASP A 348 -5.40 18.94 -15.32
N LEU A 349 -4.18 18.40 -15.43
CA LEU A 349 -3.12 18.53 -14.42
C LEU A 349 -2.47 19.93 -14.40
N SER A 350 -2.90 20.85 -15.25
CA SER A 350 -2.40 22.24 -15.29
C SER A 350 -3.20 23.21 -14.41
N GLY A 351 -3.99 22.72 -13.45
CA GLY A 351 -4.67 23.62 -12.50
C GLY A 351 -5.48 22.97 -11.36
N ASN A 352 -5.95 21.73 -11.49
CA ASN A 352 -6.86 21.11 -10.51
C ASN A 352 -6.22 19.94 -9.75
N GLU A 353 -6.64 19.72 -8.51
CA GLU A 353 -6.22 18.60 -7.65
C GLU A 353 -6.53 17.25 -8.35
N PRO A 354 -5.56 16.31 -8.43
CA PRO A 354 -5.80 14.97 -8.95
C PRO A 354 -6.91 14.26 -8.17
N ILE A 355 -7.86 13.65 -8.89
CA ILE A 355 -8.97 12.90 -8.26
C ILE A 355 -8.39 11.72 -7.45
N ALA A 356 -8.53 11.73 -6.14
CA ALA A 356 -8.13 10.63 -5.26
C ALA A 356 -9.32 9.76 -4.86
N LEU A 357 -9.08 8.47 -4.60
CA LEU A 357 -10.09 7.63 -3.99
C LEU A 357 -10.37 8.11 -2.56
N PRO A 358 -11.62 8.06 -2.09
CA PRO A 358 -11.92 8.27 -0.69
C PRO A 358 -11.10 7.31 0.19
N TYR A 359 -10.61 7.80 1.32
CA TYR A 359 -9.87 7.01 2.32
C TYR A 359 -8.53 6.43 1.83
N THR A 360 -7.94 6.99 0.76
CA THR A 360 -6.62 6.55 0.25
C THR A 360 -5.51 6.64 1.31
N LEU A 361 -5.49 7.69 2.15
CA LEU A 361 -4.53 7.82 3.25
C LEU A 361 -4.67 6.66 4.24
N TRP A 362 -5.89 6.39 4.70
CA TRP A 362 -6.16 5.28 5.62
C TRP A 362 -5.71 3.94 5.03
N PHE A 363 -6.04 3.65 3.77
CA PHE A 363 -5.56 2.43 3.11
C PHE A 363 -4.02 2.37 3.07
N GLY A 364 -3.36 3.46 2.71
CA GLY A 364 -1.89 3.52 2.70
C GLY A 364 -1.28 3.29 4.07
N LEU A 365 -1.86 3.86 5.12
CA LEU A 365 -1.42 3.66 6.51
C LEU A 365 -1.58 2.19 6.96
N LEU A 366 -2.66 1.54 6.54
CA LEU A 366 -2.84 0.10 6.73
C LEU A 366 -1.81 -0.71 5.92
N ASP A 367 -1.50 -0.33 4.68
CA ASP A 367 -0.43 -0.98 3.90
C ASP A 367 0.94 -0.82 4.57
N LEU A 368 1.24 0.33 5.19
CA LEU A 368 2.46 0.51 5.99
C LEU A 368 2.48 -0.39 7.22
N ALA A 369 1.36 -0.51 7.93
CA ALA A 369 1.24 -1.44 9.05
C ALA A 369 1.45 -2.89 8.60
N HIS A 370 0.90 -3.28 7.45
CA HIS A 370 1.14 -4.59 6.85
C HIS A 370 2.64 -4.80 6.55
N ASN A 371 3.28 -3.82 5.90
CA ASN A 371 4.73 -3.89 5.62
C ASN A 371 5.56 -3.97 6.92
N LEU A 372 5.13 -3.30 8.00
CA LEU A 372 5.78 -3.38 9.31
C LEU A 372 5.66 -4.77 9.94
N ILE A 373 4.50 -5.42 9.82
CA ILE A 373 4.30 -6.81 10.27
C ILE A 373 5.28 -7.75 9.57
N GLN A 374 5.46 -7.59 8.26
CA GLN A 374 6.37 -8.41 7.46
C GLN A 374 7.84 -8.23 7.88
N LYS A 375 8.24 -7.02 8.29
CA LYS A 375 9.62 -6.69 8.70
C LYS A 375 9.92 -6.91 10.19
N SER A 376 8.89 -7.03 11.02
CA SER A 376 9.02 -7.17 12.48
C SER A 376 8.80 -8.61 12.93
N THR A 377 9.62 -9.04 13.87
CA THR A 377 9.45 -10.32 14.59
C THR A 377 8.85 -10.13 15.99
N ARG A 378 8.51 -8.89 16.36
CA ARG A 378 8.11 -8.53 17.71
C ARG A 378 6.60 -8.69 17.87
N LYS A 379 6.21 -9.57 18.80
CA LYS A 379 4.81 -9.80 19.19
C LYS A 379 4.06 -8.53 19.57
N ALA A 380 4.73 -7.58 20.25
CA ALA A 380 4.10 -6.31 20.63
C ALA A 380 3.69 -5.49 19.39
N THR A 381 4.55 -5.39 18.38
CA THR A 381 4.25 -4.71 17.11
C THR A 381 3.10 -5.41 16.40
N HIS A 382 3.13 -6.74 16.31
CA HIS A 382 2.04 -7.53 15.73
C HIS A 382 0.70 -7.31 16.48
N GLY A 383 0.72 -7.26 17.81
CA GLY A 383 -0.45 -6.96 18.63
C GLY A 383 -1.02 -5.57 18.39
N LEU A 384 -0.18 -4.54 18.28
CA LEU A 384 -0.62 -3.17 17.95
C LEU A 384 -1.24 -3.11 16.55
N CYS A 385 -0.64 -3.78 15.57
CA CYS A 385 -1.20 -3.84 14.22
C CYS A 385 -2.53 -4.61 14.16
N TYR A 386 -2.70 -5.66 14.99
CA TYR A 386 -3.97 -6.34 15.15
C TYR A 386 -5.07 -5.37 15.62
N TYR A 387 -4.84 -4.63 16.72
CA TYR A 387 -5.82 -3.66 17.22
C TYR A 387 -6.14 -2.57 16.19
N LEU A 388 -5.13 -2.08 15.49
CA LEU A 388 -5.28 -1.10 14.42
C LEU A 388 -6.16 -1.62 13.27
N ALA A 389 -6.00 -2.90 12.91
CA ALA A 389 -6.80 -3.53 11.86
C ALA A 389 -8.25 -3.79 12.31
N ILE A 390 -8.48 -4.27 13.54
CA ILE A 390 -9.83 -4.44 14.10
C ILE A 390 -10.57 -3.12 14.19
N GLU A 391 -9.94 -2.09 14.76
CA GLU A 391 -10.55 -0.76 14.88
C GLU A 391 -10.86 -0.19 13.49
N SER A 392 -9.97 -0.44 12.52
CA SER A 392 -10.21 -0.03 11.15
C SER A 392 -11.39 -0.76 10.51
N LEU A 393 -11.51 -2.06 10.76
CA LEU A 393 -12.58 -2.91 10.24
C LEU A 393 -13.94 -2.45 10.78
N ASN A 394 -14.03 -2.21 12.08
CA ASN A 394 -15.25 -1.77 12.76
C ASN A 394 -15.73 -0.39 12.30
N LYS A 395 -14.82 0.46 11.80
CA LYS A 395 -15.12 1.80 11.29
C LYS A 395 -15.13 1.90 9.76
N ALA A 396 -15.01 0.78 9.04
CA ALA A 396 -14.76 0.78 7.60
C ALA A 396 -15.89 1.49 6.82
N PRO A 397 -15.61 2.63 6.17
CA PRO A 397 -16.62 3.40 5.44
C PRO A 397 -16.91 2.84 4.03
N SER A 398 -16.06 1.93 3.56
CA SER A 398 -16.19 1.25 2.27
C SER A 398 -15.45 -0.10 2.29
N SER A 399 -15.78 -0.95 1.32
CA SER A 399 -15.14 -2.25 1.10
C SER A 399 -13.63 -2.12 0.82
N PHE A 400 -13.18 -0.94 0.38
CA PHE A 400 -11.78 -0.59 0.19
C PHE A 400 -10.97 -0.71 1.49
N ILE A 401 -11.47 -0.12 2.57
CA ILE A 401 -10.82 -0.17 3.90
C ILE A 401 -11.03 -1.54 4.55
N GLN A 402 -12.24 -2.08 4.43
CA GLN A 402 -12.57 -3.42 4.92
C GLN A 402 -11.61 -4.47 4.36
N PHE A 403 -11.40 -4.48 3.04
CA PHE A 403 -10.47 -5.39 2.37
C PHE A 403 -9.08 -5.35 3.00
N LYS A 404 -8.54 -4.15 3.20
CA LYS A 404 -7.17 -3.99 3.70
C LYS A 404 -7.03 -4.39 5.17
N ALA A 405 -8.01 -4.06 6.00
CA ALA A 405 -8.04 -4.46 7.39
C ALA A 405 -8.10 -5.99 7.53
N ILE A 406 -8.94 -6.66 6.74
CA ILE A 406 -9.05 -8.12 6.74
C ILE A 406 -7.75 -8.77 6.24
N GLU A 407 -7.13 -8.24 5.19
CA GLU A 407 -5.83 -8.73 4.70
C GLU A 407 -4.77 -8.77 5.83
N ILE A 408 -4.69 -7.70 6.64
CA ILE A 408 -3.76 -7.63 7.78
C ILE A 408 -4.08 -8.68 8.84
N LEU A 409 -5.36 -8.83 9.21
CA LEU A 409 -5.78 -9.80 10.23
C LEU A 409 -5.43 -11.22 9.82
N LEU A 410 -5.70 -11.57 8.55
CA LEU A 410 -5.38 -12.90 8.02
C LEU A 410 -3.88 -13.13 7.94
N HIS A 411 -3.10 -12.10 7.59
CA HIS A 411 -1.65 -12.21 7.59
C HIS A 411 -1.11 -12.46 9.01
N LEU A 412 -1.63 -11.77 10.02
CA LEU A 412 -1.28 -11.99 11.42
C LEU A 412 -1.66 -13.39 11.91
N HIS A 413 -2.86 -13.86 11.54
CA HIS A 413 -3.31 -15.23 11.83
C HIS A 413 -2.37 -16.28 11.19
N HIS A 414 -1.94 -16.04 9.95
CA HIS A 414 -1.00 -16.93 9.26
C HIS A 414 0.39 -16.93 9.92
N ILE A 415 0.87 -15.80 10.44
CA ILE A 415 2.14 -15.72 11.17
C ILE A 415 2.07 -16.52 12.48
N ASN A 416 1.00 -16.36 13.25
CA ASN A 416 0.84 -17.06 14.52
C ASN A 416 -0.65 -17.25 14.88
N SER A 417 -1.22 -18.36 14.41
CA SER A 417 -2.64 -18.67 14.63
C SER A 417 -3.00 -18.81 16.10
N GLN A 418 -2.09 -19.32 16.93
CA GLN A 418 -2.32 -19.49 18.38
C GLN A 418 -2.38 -18.15 19.12
N MET A 419 -1.58 -17.16 18.71
CA MET A 419 -1.57 -15.83 19.33
C MET A 419 -2.82 -15.03 18.94
N PHE A 420 -3.36 -15.25 17.75
CA PHE A 420 -4.48 -14.50 17.19
C PHE A 420 -5.73 -15.37 16.97
N LEU A 421 -6.03 -16.27 17.93
CA LEU A 421 -7.24 -17.11 17.88
C LEU A 421 -8.54 -16.30 17.89
N MET A 422 -8.52 -15.16 18.58
CA MET A 422 -9.65 -14.23 18.72
C MET A 422 -10.12 -13.61 17.39
N ILE A 423 -9.29 -13.65 16.33
CA ILE A 423 -9.67 -13.10 15.01
C ILE A 423 -10.95 -13.73 14.47
N ASN A 424 -11.18 -15.01 14.73
CA ASN A 424 -12.40 -15.68 14.28
C ASN A 424 -13.64 -15.11 14.98
N ASP A 425 -13.57 -14.93 16.31
CA ASP A 425 -14.66 -14.35 17.10
C ASP A 425 -14.90 -12.88 16.71
N ASP A 426 -13.83 -12.13 16.40
CA ASP A 426 -13.93 -10.75 15.92
C ASP A 426 -14.61 -10.66 14.56
N PHE A 427 -14.33 -11.60 13.64
CA PHE A 427 -15.02 -11.66 12.36
C PHE A 427 -16.50 -11.97 12.54
N ASP A 428 -16.84 -12.92 13.42
CA ASP A 428 -18.24 -13.22 13.73
C ASP A 428 -18.96 -12.00 14.32
N HIS A 429 -18.31 -11.27 15.24
CA HIS A 429 -18.84 -10.03 15.78
C HIS A 429 -19.06 -8.96 14.70
N TYR A 430 -18.06 -8.77 13.84
CA TYR A 430 -18.13 -7.81 12.75
C TYR A 430 -19.26 -8.14 11.76
N ILE A 431 -19.49 -9.42 11.45
CA ILE A 431 -20.62 -9.87 10.61
C ILE A 431 -21.96 -9.53 11.28
N GLN A 432 -22.08 -9.74 12.59
CA GLN A 432 -23.28 -9.35 13.31
C GLN A 432 -23.52 -7.83 13.25
N MET A 433 -22.46 -7.01 13.29
CA MET A 433 -22.58 -5.57 13.10
C MET A 433 -23.02 -5.21 11.68
N LEU A 434 -22.44 -5.86 10.65
CA LEU A 434 -22.83 -5.66 9.26
C LEU A 434 -24.31 -5.99 9.03
N ASN A 435 -24.82 -7.08 9.62
CA ASN A 435 -26.21 -7.53 9.46
C ASN A 435 -27.23 -6.69 10.25
N LYS A 436 -26.77 -5.86 11.19
CA LYS A 436 -27.63 -4.93 11.96
C LYS A 436 -27.84 -3.59 11.25
N ASN A 437 -27.02 -3.29 10.24
CA ASN A 437 -27.20 -2.15 9.35
C ASN A 437 -28.14 -2.52 8.19
#